data_AF-A0A931CN04-F1
#
_entry.id   AF-A0A931CN04-F1
#
_cell.length_a   1.000
_cell.length_b   1.000
_cell.length_c   1.000
_cell.angle_alpha   90.00
_cell.angle_beta   90.00
_cell.angle_gamma   90.00
#
_symmetry.space_group_name_H-M   'P 1'
#
loop_
_entity.id
_entity.type
_entity.pdbx_description
1 polymer ?
#
loop_
_entity_poly.entity_id
_entity_poly.type
_entity_poly.pdbx_seq_one_letter_code
_entity_poly.pdbx_strand_id
1 'polypeptide(L)'
;MSSVPGSNDAEDTMDHLTKTQLEELGAQDTGGIHVSLFMPTHRSGSGTEADPLAWKNLLVGVATALTDKGLRKAEIDELLAPAWALHEDGRAWQYMSEGLAVFLRPGWHREFRVPVGLPELAAVGDHFVISPLLPVISGDGGFLLLTISQRQIRLLDGTRDRVTNMDLGEIPVSLRDVSAPREPRAETMTRSLSGGPSGAAVFFGHGGTDDDFKTDEVRRFLQLVGKGLHDILAELDLPMVVVGLDKMLGIYREVRTYPHVVGDVRQNPDQLSDEKLHAAAWPVIAEHLSTVKRRAIEGLAQLQGTGRASTDAEEIGAAAATGRVETLFVDPHCWGRAAADSPAIIELGQAAEYLSCEQLDLAAVGTLAGGGQVHTVEDADLPGGSQIAAVFRY
;
A
#
# COMPACT_ATOMS: atom_id res chain seq x y z
N MET A 1 -3.50 35.76 24.11
CA MET A 1 -2.70 34.56 23.81
C MET A 1 -3.65 33.38 23.86
N SER A 2 -4.39 33.18 22.78
CA SER A 2 -5.26 32.02 22.60
C SER A 2 -4.61 31.16 21.53
N SER A 3 -4.01 30.07 21.96
CA SER A 3 -3.49 29.04 21.09
C SER A 3 -4.67 28.24 20.56
N VAL A 4 -4.85 28.28 19.24
CA VAL A 4 -5.76 27.39 18.50
C VAL A 4 -5.10 26.00 18.45
N PRO A 5 -5.78 24.91 18.84
CA PRO A 5 -5.25 23.57 18.66
C PRO A 5 -5.30 23.20 17.17
N GLY A 6 -4.24 22.57 16.68
CA GLY A 6 -4.06 22.17 15.29
C GLY A 6 -5.18 21.27 14.76
N SER A 7 -5.54 21.53 13.52
CA SER A 7 -6.33 20.66 12.65
C SER A 7 -5.63 19.30 12.54
N ASN A 8 -6.28 18.26 13.03
CA ASN A 8 -5.93 16.87 12.76
C ASN A 8 -6.94 16.41 11.71
N ASP A 9 -6.64 16.69 10.44
CA ASP A 9 -7.45 16.27 9.30
C ASP A 9 -7.10 14.81 8.98
N ALA A 10 -7.83 13.89 9.62
CA ALA A 10 -7.84 12.48 9.25
C ALA A 10 -8.72 12.33 7.99
N GLU A 11 -8.21 12.76 6.84
CA GLU A 11 -8.84 12.57 5.53
C GLU A 11 -8.38 11.24 4.92
N ASP A 12 -9.31 10.29 4.76
CA ASP A 12 -9.30 9.16 3.80
C ASP A 12 -7.97 8.39 3.60
N THR A 13 -7.13 8.29 4.63
CA THR A 13 -5.85 7.56 4.52
C THR A 13 -6.09 6.06 4.61
N MET A 14 -5.89 5.36 3.49
CA MET A 14 -5.68 3.91 3.49
C MET A 14 -4.39 3.60 4.23
N ASP A 15 -4.39 2.55 5.04
CA ASP A 15 -3.17 2.13 5.71
C ASP A 15 -2.31 1.31 4.74
N HIS A 16 -1.14 1.85 4.38
CA HIS A 16 -0.13 1.08 3.68
C HIS A 16 0.53 0.12 4.66
N LEU A 17 0.41 -1.19 4.43
CA LEU A 17 1.14 -2.19 5.19
C LEU A 17 2.61 -2.15 4.77
N THR A 18 3.43 -1.52 5.61
CA THR A 18 4.89 -1.52 5.45
C THR A 18 5.48 -2.86 5.84
N LYS A 19 6.63 -3.20 5.26
CA LYS A 19 7.38 -4.39 5.63
C LYS A 19 7.66 -4.47 7.14
N THR A 20 7.98 -3.34 7.76
CA THR A 20 8.23 -3.24 9.20
C THR A 20 7.00 -3.64 10.02
N GLN A 21 5.81 -3.17 9.65
CA GLN A 21 4.56 -3.55 10.34
C GLN A 21 4.25 -5.04 10.19
N LEU A 22 4.61 -5.66 9.06
CA LEU A 22 4.45 -7.09 8.84
C LEU A 22 5.45 -7.92 9.64
N GLU A 23 6.69 -7.45 9.75
CA GLU A 23 7.69 -8.04 10.64
C GLU A 23 7.23 -7.98 12.11
N GLU A 24 6.57 -6.90 12.55
CA GLU A 24 5.97 -6.80 13.88
C GLU A 24 4.88 -7.86 14.13
N LEU A 25 4.04 -8.14 13.12
CA LEU A 25 3.01 -9.18 13.20
C LEU A 25 3.60 -10.59 13.23
N GLY A 26 4.76 -10.79 12.60
CA GLY A 26 5.45 -12.08 12.55
C GLY A 26 6.52 -12.31 13.60
N ALA A 27 6.84 -11.29 14.39
CA ALA A 27 7.76 -11.44 15.50
C ALA A 27 7.19 -12.44 16.51
N GLN A 28 7.89 -13.57 16.70
CA GLN A 28 7.50 -14.60 17.65
C GLN A 28 7.54 -14.07 19.08
N ASP A 29 6.41 -13.55 19.55
CA ASP A 29 6.18 -13.30 20.95
C ASP A 29 5.56 -14.56 21.56
N THR A 30 6.40 -15.39 22.14
CA THR A 30 6.07 -16.74 22.62
C THR A 30 5.28 -16.75 23.94
N GLY A 31 4.79 -15.60 24.41
CA GLY A 31 4.37 -15.41 25.80
C GLY A 31 2.92 -15.00 26.07
N GLY A 32 2.03 -14.92 25.06
CA GLY A 32 0.71 -14.32 25.28
C GLY A 32 -0.40 -14.76 24.34
N ILE A 33 -1.64 -14.45 24.74
CA ILE A 33 -2.82 -14.59 23.89
C ILE A 33 -2.77 -13.53 22.79
N HIS A 34 -2.97 -13.98 21.57
CA HIS A 34 -3.08 -13.18 20.37
C HIS A 34 -4.52 -13.22 19.87
N VAL A 35 -5.04 -12.06 19.51
CA VAL A 35 -6.36 -11.91 18.88
C VAL A 35 -6.17 -11.23 17.54
N SER A 36 -6.67 -11.85 16.48
CA SER A 36 -6.77 -11.25 15.14
C SER A 36 -8.24 -11.06 14.83
N LEU A 37 -8.66 -9.87 14.41
CA LEU A 37 -10.03 -9.52 14.07
C LEU A 37 -10.06 -9.00 12.65
N PHE A 38 -11.04 -9.42 11.87
CA PHE A 38 -11.25 -9.10 10.47
C PHE A 38 -12.73 -8.86 10.22
N MET A 39 -13.06 -7.82 9.46
CA MET A 39 -14.40 -7.65 8.95
C MET A 39 -14.41 -6.86 7.65
N PRO A 40 -15.40 -7.09 6.76
CA PRO A 40 -15.67 -6.16 5.69
C PRO A 40 -16.22 -4.86 6.28
N THR A 41 -15.86 -3.72 5.68
CA THR A 41 -16.40 -2.41 6.05
C THR A 41 -16.90 -1.68 4.82
N HIS A 42 -17.79 -0.71 5.03
CA HIS A 42 -18.41 0.03 3.95
C HIS A 42 -18.03 1.52 4.04
N ARG A 43 -17.73 2.12 2.88
CA ARG A 43 -17.40 3.56 2.80
C ARG A 43 -18.65 4.44 2.76
N SER A 44 -19.78 3.91 2.26
CA SER A 44 -21.04 4.66 2.11
C SER A 44 -22.24 3.73 1.96
N GLY A 45 -23.44 4.27 2.18
CA GLY A 45 -24.70 3.53 2.03
C GLY A 45 -25.13 2.81 3.30
N SER A 46 -26.20 2.01 3.20
CA SER A 46 -26.85 1.35 4.34
C SER A 46 -25.98 0.32 5.08
N GLY A 47 -24.87 -0.13 4.48
CA GLY A 47 -23.89 -1.01 5.15
C GLY A 47 -23.16 -0.33 6.31
N THR A 48 -22.91 0.98 6.20
CA THR A 48 -22.16 1.76 7.22
C THR A 48 -22.81 1.79 8.60
N GLU A 49 -24.15 1.67 8.66
CA GLU A 49 -24.89 1.61 9.93
C GLU A 49 -24.81 0.23 10.59
N ALA A 50 -24.53 -0.81 9.80
CA ALA A 50 -24.42 -2.20 10.27
C ALA A 50 -23.00 -2.55 10.73
N ASP A 51 -21.96 -1.91 10.17
CA ASP A 51 -20.56 -2.23 10.49
C ASP A 51 -20.24 -2.12 12.00
N PRO A 52 -20.63 -1.07 12.74
CA PRO A 52 -20.36 -1.01 14.18
C PRO A 52 -21.05 -2.13 14.98
N LEU A 53 -22.24 -2.56 14.52
CA LEU A 53 -22.98 -3.64 15.16
C LEU A 53 -22.31 -4.99 14.91
N ALA A 54 -21.87 -5.25 13.67
CA ALA A 54 -21.09 -6.45 13.33
C ALA A 54 -19.80 -6.50 14.16
N TRP A 55 -19.06 -5.39 14.22
CA TRP A 55 -17.85 -5.28 15.04
C TRP A 55 -18.10 -5.64 16.51
N LYS A 56 -19.13 -5.05 17.10
CA LYS A 56 -19.54 -5.36 18.47
C LYS A 56 -19.81 -6.86 18.68
N ASN A 57 -20.49 -7.49 17.73
CA ASN A 57 -20.80 -8.92 17.82
C ASN A 57 -19.52 -9.77 17.79
N LEU A 58 -18.53 -9.41 16.96
CA LEU A 58 -17.21 -10.06 16.96
C LEU A 58 -16.52 -9.91 18.32
N LEU A 59 -16.49 -8.70 18.90
CA LEU A 59 -15.85 -8.47 20.20
C LEU A 59 -16.49 -9.28 21.33
N VAL A 60 -17.82 -9.41 21.32
CA VAL A 60 -18.55 -10.24 22.28
C VAL A 60 -18.22 -11.72 22.10
N GLY A 61 -18.11 -12.19 20.85
CA GLY A 61 -17.69 -13.56 20.54
C GLY A 61 -16.27 -13.86 21.04
N VAL A 62 -15.31 -12.97 20.75
CA VAL A 62 -13.93 -13.10 21.23
C VAL A 62 -13.86 -13.09 22.76
N ALA A 63 -14.57 -12.19 23.43
CA ALA A 63 -14.59 -12.15 24.89
C ALA A 63 -15.11 -13.46 25.50
N THR A 64 -16.08 -14.11 24.85
CA THR A 64 -16.60 -15.41 25.26
C THR A 64 -15.53 -16.50 25.11
N ALA A 65 -14.88 -16.61 23.94
CA ALA A 65 -13.81 -17.58 23.70
C ALA A 65 -12.62 -17.40 24.67
N LEU A 66 -12.24 -16.16 24.97
CA LEU A 66 -11.19 -15.86 25.95
C LEU A 66 -11.58 -16.29 27.37
N THR A 67 -12.85 -16.13 27.73
CA THR A 67 -13.38 -16.57 29.03
C THR A 67 -13.34 -18.10 29.13
N ASP A 68 -13.72 -18.80 28.06
CA ASP A 68 -13.70 -20.27 27.99
C ASP A 68 -12.27 -20.83 28.05
N LYS A 69 -11.27 -20.09 27.51
CA LYS A 69 -9.84 -20.35 27.70
C LYS A 69 -9.31 -20.04 29.12
N GLY A 70 -10.15 -19.48 30.00
CA GLY A 70 -9.85 -19.27 31.42
C GLY A 70 -9.20 -17.93 31.76
N LEU A 71 -9.21 -16.94 30.84
CA LEU A 71 -8.73 -15.60 31.15
C LEU A 71 -9.69 -14.91 32.13
N ARG A 72 -9.13 -14.10 33.04
CA ARG A 72 -9.96 -13.32 33.96
C ARG A 72 -10.56 -12.14 33.22
N LYS A 73 -11.78 -11.76 33.61
CA LYS A 73 -12.49 -10.62 33.03
C LYS A 73 -11.63 -9.34 32.91
N ALA A 74 -10.85 -9.01 33.95
CA ALA A 74 -9.99 -7.83 33.91
C ALA A 74 -8.92 -7.89 32.81
N GLU A 75 -8.38 -9.08 32.53
CA GLU A 75 -7.38 -9.29 31.47
C GLU A 75 -8.04 -9.19 30.09
N ILE A 76 -9.27 -9.71 29.95
CA ILE A 76 -10.06 -9.62 28.71
C ILE A 76 -10.44 -8.16 28.43
N ASP A 77 -10.93 -7.44 29.43
CA ASP A 77 -11.32 -6.04 29.32
C ASP A 77 -10.11 -5.17 28.94
N GLU A 78 -8.93 -5.42 29.51
CA GLU A 78 -7.69 -4.73 29.15
C GLU A 78 -7.22 -5.03 27.72
N LEU A 79 -7.25 -6.31 27.32
CA LEU A 79 -6.84 -6.74 25.98
C LEU A 79 -7.73 -6.18 24.87
N LEU A 80 -9.05 -6.17 25.09
CA LEU A 80 -10.02 -5.71 24.10
C LEU A 80 -10.31 -4.21 24.16
N ALA A 81 -9.76 -3.48 25.13
CA ALA A 81 -10.01 -2.04 25.30
C ALA A 81 -9.74 -1.21 24.03
N PRO A 82 -8.66 -1.42 23.26
CA PRO A 82 -8.44 -0.68 22.02
C PRO A 82 -9.55 -0.91 20.99
N ALA A 83 -9.99 -2.16 20.83
CA ALA A 83 -11.04 -2.52 19.88
C ALA A 83 -12.42 -1.96 20.28
N TRP A 84 -12.70 -1.86 21.59
CA TRP A 84 -13.89 -1.17 22.10
C TRP A 84 -13.80 0.35 21.93
N ALA A 85 -12.62 0.96 22.06
CA ALA A 85 -12.44 2.38 21.78
C ALA A 85 -12.76 2.70 20.32
N LEU A 86 -12.36 1.85 19.37
CA LEU A 86 -12.74 1.97 17.96
C LEU A 86 -14.27 1.86 17.77
N HIS A 87 -14.94 0.96 18.48
CA HIS A 87 -16.40 0.84 18.42
C HIS A 87 -17.12 2.13 18.84
N GLU A 88 -16.59 2.83 19.84
CA GLU A 88 -17.18 4.07 20.38
C GLU A 88 -16.85 5.31 19.53
N ASP A 89 -15.82 5.25 18.67
CA ASP A 89 -15.44 6.35 17.80
C ASP A 89 -16.31 6.43 16.54
N GLY A 90 -17.47 7.06 16.66
CA GLY A 90 -18.37 7.30 15.53
C GLY A 90 -17.77 8.08 14.36
N ARG A 91 -16.67 8.84 14.54
CA ARG A 91 -15.97 9.49 13.42
C ARG A 91 -15.08 8.51 12.68
N ALA A 92 -14.40 7.61 13.38
CA ALA A 92 -13.58 6.58 12.74
C ALA A 92 -14.41 5.75 11.75
N TRP A 93 -15.64 5.38 12.10
CA TRP A 93 -16.56 4.64 11.22
C TRP A 93 -17.00 5.41 9.96
N GLN A 94 -16.88 6.75 9.94
CA GLN A 94 -17.19 7.55 8.74
C GLN A 94 -16.07 7.49 7.69
N TYR A 95 -14.87 7.06 8.07
CA TYR A 95 -13.69 7.02 7.22
C TYR A 95 -13.09 5.60 7.16
N MET A 96 -13.97 4.60 7.05
CA MET A 96 -13.57 3.22 6.82
C MET A 96 -13.18 2.99 5.37
N SER A 97 -12.36 1.95 5.16
CA SER A 97 -12.04 1.42 3.84
C SER A 97 -12.98 0.24 3.51
N GLU A 98 -12.56 -0.69 2.65
CA GLU A 98 -13.34 -1.90 2.30
C GLU A 98 -13.16 -3.04 3.31
N GLY A 99 -12.09 -3.02 4.10
CA GLY A 99 -11.86 -3.99 5.17
C GLY A 99 -11.13 -3.39 6.36
N LEU A 100 -11.42 -3.96 7.53
CA LEU A 100 -10.79 -3.64 8.81
C LEU A 100 -10.11 -4.87 9.39
N ALA A 101 -8.84 -4.75 9.75
CA ALA A 101 -8.10 -5.74 10.51
C ALA A 101 -7.58 -5.13 11.83
N VAL A 102 -7.74 -5.84 12.94
CA VAL A 102 -7.20 -5.43 14.24
C VAL A 102 -6.48 -6.60 14.90
N PHE A 103 -5.28 -6.34 15.37
CA PHE A 103 -4.42 -7.29 16.07
C PHE A 103 -4.20 -6.84 17.50
N LEU A 104 -4.44 -7.73 18.46
CA LEU A 104 -4.34 -7.43 19.89
C LEU A 104 -3.50 -8.49 20.60
N ARG A 105 -2.59 -8.02 21.45
CA ARG A 105 -1.92 -8.83 22.49
C ARG A 105 -1.74 -7.94 23.74
N PRO A 106 -1.41 -8.49 24.92
CA PRO A 106 -1.21 -7.68 26.11
C PRO A 106 -0.22 -6.52 25.88
N GLY A 107 -0.68 -5.29 26.11
CA GLY A 107 0.13 -4.07 25.96
C GLY A 107 0.43 -3.62 24.53
N TRP A 108 -0.15 -4.25 23.50
CA TRP A 108 0.11 -3.88 22.10
C TRP A 108 -1.12 -4.12 21.21
N HIS A 109 -1.38 -3.19 20.31
CA HIS A 109 -2.37 -3.35 19.26
C HIS A 109 -1.94 -2.68 17.96
N ARG A 110 -2.47 -3.18 16.85
CA ARG A 110 -2.40 -2.55 15.53
C ARG A 110 -3.74 -2.65 14.83
N GLU A 111 -4.07 -1.61 14.09
CA GLU A 111 -5.29 -1.51 13.29
C GLU A 111 -4.87 -1.21 11.86
N PHE A 112 -5.55 -1.83 10.89
CA PHE A 112 -5.31 -1.62 9.46
C PHE A 112 -6.65 -1.46 8.73
N ARG A 113 -6.80 -0.36 8.00
CA ARG A 113 -7.90 -0.10 7.07
C ARG A 113 -7.41 -0.36 5.65
N VAL A 114 -7.89 -1.43 5.05
CA VAL A 114 -7.36 -1.94 3.78
C VAL A 114 -8.36 -1.78 2.62
N PRO A 115 -7.89 -1.61 1.38
CA PRO A 115 -8.75 -1.41 0.21
C PRO A 115 -9.37 -2.70 -0.35
N VAL A 116 -9.34 -3.78 0.42
CA VAL A 116 -9.92 -5.07 0.03
C VAL A 116 -10.92 -5.52 1.07
N GLY A 117 -12.02 -6.12 0.62
CA GLY A 117 -12.97 -6.76 1.52
C GLY A 117 -12.30 -7.92 2.27
N LEU A 118 -12.39 -7.89 3.60
CA LEU A 118 -11.90 -8.96 4.47
C LEU A 118 -13.05 -9.89 4.88
N PRO A 119 -12.78 -11.16 5.21
CA PRO A 119 -13.79 -12.03 5.80
C PRO A 119 -14.20 -11.50 7.18
N GLU A 120 -15.46 -11.68 7.55
CA GLU A 120 -15.90 -11.50 8.94
C GLU A 120 -15.39 -12.66 9.79
N LEU A 121 -14.30 -12.45 10.51
CA LEU A 121 -13.55 -13.49 11.20
C LEU A 121 -12.75 -12.90 12.39
N ALA A 122 -12.64 -13.66 13.47
CA ALA A 122 -11.74 -13.45 14.57
C ALA A 122 -11.01 -14.76 14.89
N ALA A 123 -9.73 -14.68 15.22
CA ALA A 123 -8.92 -15.80 15.65
C ALA A 123 -8.30 -15.50 17.02
N VAL A 124 -8.30 -16.49 17.90
CA VAL A 124 -7.75 -16.42 19.26
C VAL A 124 -6.77 -17.56 19.46
N GLY A 125 -5.51 -17.25 19.78
CA GLY A 125 -4.47 -18.27 19.94
C GLY A 125 -3.15 -17.73 20.48
N ASP A 126 -2.06 -18.40 20.11
CA ASP A 126 -0.69 -18.07 20.49
C ASP A 126 0.09 -17.30 19.40
N HIS A 127 -0.53 -17.04 18.25
CA HIS A 127 0.00 -16.26 17.14
C HIS A 127 -1.10 -15.47 16.43
N PHE A 128 -0.70 -14.47 15.63
CA PHE A 128 -1.63 -13.74 14.76
C PHE A 128 -1.89 -14.51 13.47
N VAL A 129 -3.12 -14.39 12.96
CA VAL A 129 -3.50 -14.86 11.62
C VAL A 129 -3.28 -13.71 10.65
N ILE A 130 -2.49 -13.86 9.58
CA ILE A 130 -2.23 -12.76 8.63
C ILE A 130 -2.76 -13.03 7.22
N SER A 131 -3.14 -14.27 6.91
CA SER A 131 -3.52 -14.70 5.56
C SER A 131 -4.60 -13.82 4.90
N PRO A 132 -5.64 -13.34 5.62
CA PRO A 132 -6.62 -12.41 5.03
C PRO A 132 -6.02 -11.10 4.50
N LEU A 133 -4.87 -10.67 5.03
CA LEU A 133 -4.15 -9.46 4.58
C LEU A 133 -3.13 -9.73 3.49
N LEU A 134 -2.82 -11.00 3.18
CA LEU A 134 -1.83 -11.34 2.17
C LEU A 134 -2.09 -10.75 0.78
N PRO A 135 -3.34 -10.60 0.29
CA PRO A 135 -3.58 -9.91 -0.98
C PRO A 135 -3.09 -8.46 -0.97
N VAL A 136 -3.17 -7.77 0.17
CA VAL A 136 -2.65 -6.41 0.32
C VAL A 136 -1.13 -6.41 0.40
N ILE A 137 -0.57 -7.35 1.16
CA ILE A 137 0.87 -7.49 1.39
C ILE A 137 1.64 -7.88 0.13
N SER A 138 1.06 -8.77 -0.68
CA SER A 138 1.67 -9.28 -1.91
C SER A 138 1.69 -8.25 -3.03
N GLY A 139 1.11 -7.06 -2.80
CA GLY A 139 0.96 -6.03 -3.82
C GLY A 139 -0.05 -6.41 -4.91
N ASP A 140 -0.99 -7.32 -4.62
CA ASP A 140 -2.04 -7.76 -5.54
C ASP A 140 -3.10 -6.65 -5.68
N GLY A 141 -2.71 -5.53 -6.29
CA GLY A 141 -3.60 -4.48 -6.75
C GLY A 141 -3.27 -3.06 -6.28
N GLY A 142 -2.36 -2.89 -5.32
CA GLY A 142 -1.88 -1.57 -4.88
C GLY A 142 -0.87 -0.97 -5.85
N PHE A 143 -1.00 0.31 -6.18
CA PHE A 143 -0.04 1.04 -7.01
C PHE A 143 -0.08 2.55 -6.74
N LEU A 144 0.96 3.26 -7.14
CA LEU A 144 0.99 4.71 -7.07
C LEU A 144 0.76 5.33 -8.45
N LEU A 145 -0.01 6.41 -8.51
CA LEU A 145 -0.20 7.21 -9.71
C LEU A 145 0.33 8.61 -9.47
N LEU A 146 1.41 8.97 -10.16
CA LEU A 146 1.94 10.33 -10.14
C LEU A 146 1.48 11.08 -11.39
N THR A 147 0.65 12.11 -11.21
CA THR A 147 0.34 13.04 -12.28
C THR A 147 1.35 14.19 -12.29
N ILE A 148 1.89 14.50 -13.47
CA ILE A 148 2.82 15.60 -13.64
C ILE A 148 2.36 16.59 -14.71
N SER A 149 2.08 17.82 -14.29
CA SER A 149 1.85 18.96 -15.16
C SER A 149 2.51 20.23 -14.59
N GLN A 150 2.54 21.31 -15.37
CA GLN A 150 3.01 22.60 -14.85
C GLN A 150 2.00 23.25 -13.89
N ARG A 151 0.71 22.87 -14.00
CA ARG A 151 -0.37 23.44 -13.19
C ARG A 151 -0.52 22.73 -11.87
N GLN A 152 -0.39 21.40 -11.88
CA GLN A 152 -0.65 20.58 -10.72
C GLN A 152 0.16 19.27 -10.78
N ILE A 153 0.74 18.92 -9.63
CA ILE A 153 1.26 17.61 -9.30
C ILE A 153 0.27 16.97 -8.33
N ARG A 154 -0.08 15.72 -8.57
CA ARG A 154 -0.87 14.91 -7.65
C ARG A 154 -0.20 13.55 -7.54
N LEU A 155 -0.03 13.08 -6.32
CA LEU A 155 0.25 11.68 -6.03
C LEU A 155 -1.07 11.06 -5.60
N LEU A 156 -1.42 9.92 -6.20
CA LEU A 156 -2.61 9.18 -5.85
C LEU A 156 -2.23 7.75 -5.47
N ASP A 157 -2.88 7.25 -4.44
CA ASP A 157 -2.87 5.84 -4.09
C ASP A 157 -3.95 5.10 -4.90
N GLY A 158 -3.55 4.04 -5.57
CA GLY A 158 -4.33 3.30 -6.53
C GLY A 158 -4.57 1.86 -6.10
N THR A 159 -5.79 1.41 -6.31
CA THR A 159 -6.21 0.02 -6.13
C THR A 159 -6.70 -0.54 -7.47
N ARG A 160 -7.06 -1.81 -7.51
CA ARG A 160 -7.67 -2.43 -8.70
C ARG A 160 -8.82 -1.62 -9.29
N ASP A 161 -9.61 -0.97 -8.44
CA ASP A 161 -10.88 -0.39 -8.85
C ASP A 161 -10.93 1.15 -8.80
N ARG A 162 -9.99 1.81 -8.11
CA ARG A 162 -10.01 3.27 -7.94
C ARG A 162 -8.64 3.87 -7.66
N VAL A 163 -8.59 5.21 -7.61
CA VAL A 163 -7.47 5.98 -7.07
C VAL A 163 -7.98 7.01 -6.06
N THR A 164 -7.14 7.43 -5.11
CA THR A 164 -7.45 8.44 -4.09
C THR A 164 -6.25 9.35 -3.91
N ASN A 165 -6.46 10.65 -3.74
CA ASN A 165 -5.35 11.59 -3.58
C ASN A 165 -4.60 11.35 -2.27
N MET A 166 -3.28 11.39 -2.34
CA MET A 166 -2.42 11.47 -1.18
C MET A 166 -2.07 12.93 -0.89
N ASP A 167 -1.99 13.28 0.39
CA ASP A 167 -1.47 14.58 0.78
C ASP A 167 0.03 14.66 0.50
N LEU A 168 0.42 15.74 -0.16
CA LEU A 168 1.80 16.05 -0.50
C LEU A 168 2.45 17.02 0.51
N GLY A 169 1.71 17.46 1.53
CA GLY A 169 2.21 18.34 2.57
C GLY A 169 2.78 19.64 2.01
N GLU A 170 4.06 19.92 2.31
CA GLU A 170 4.76 21.14 1.88
C GLU A 170 5.40 21.04 0.47
N ILE A 171 5.21 19.93 -0.24
CA ILE A 171 5.82 19.76 -1.57
C ILE A 171 5.17 20.75 -2.55
N PRO A 172 5.96 21.49 -3.35
CA PRO A 172 5.42 22.35 -4.40
C PRO A 172 4.56 21.56 -5.38
N VAL A 173 3.26 21.86 -5.46
CA VAL A 173 2.33 21.16 -6.35
C VAL A 173 2.17 21.86 -7.69
N SER A 174 2.68 23.08 -7.87
CA SER A 174 2.61 23.79 -9.14
C SER A 174 3.91 24.53 -9.46
N LEU A 175 4.16 24.75 -10.76
CA LEU A 175 5.32 25.52 -11.19
C LEU A 175 5.30 26.95 -10.61
N ARG A 176 4.11 27.51 -10.39
CA ARG A 176 3.91 28.84 -9.82
C ARG A 176 4.43 28.97 -8.39
N ASP A 177 4.51 27.88 -7.65
CA ASP A 177 4.99 27.88 -6.27
C ASP A 177 6.52 28.06 -6.19
N VAL A 178 7.21 27.86 -7.31
CA VAL A 178 8.68 27.90 -7.41
C VAL A 178 9.18 29.05 -8.28
N SER A 179 8.35 29.56 -9.19
CA SER A 179 8.68 30.72 -10.02
C SER A 179 8.89 31.97 -9.16
N ALA A 180 10.10 32.52 -9.15
CA ALA A 180 10.35 33.83 -8.57
C ALA A 180 9.54 34.90 -9.34
N PRO A 181 8.98 35.94 -8.68
CA PRO A 181 8.39 37.05 -9.40
C PRO A 181 9.42 37.62 -10.35
N ARG A 182 9.05 37.72 -11.64
CA ARG A 182 9.86 38.36 -12.67
C ARG A 182 10.26 39.75 -12.13
N GLU A 183 11.52 39.94 -11.75
CA GLU A 183 12.07 41.28 -11.75
C GLU A 183 11.86 41.78 -13.18
N PRO A 184 11.14 42.90 -13.39
CA PRO A 184 11.05 43.48 -14.71
C PRO A 184 12.49 43.77 -15.10
N ARG A 185 13.04 42.98 -16.04
CA ARG A 185 14.31 43.31 -16.67
C ARG A 185 14.16 44.74 -17.11
N ALA A 186 14.88 45.64 -16.45
CA ALA A 186 14.95 47.03 -16.85
C ALA A 186 15.23 46.98 -18.34
N GLU A 187 14.25 47.43 -19.12
CA GLU A 187 14.43 47.70 -20.54
C GLU A 187 15.74 48.46 -20.60
N THR A 188 16.77 47.81 -21.14
CA THR A 188 18.07 48.42 -21.24
C THR A 188 17.83 49.65 -22.07
N MET A 189 17.89 50.82 -21.42
CA MET A 189 17.74 52.10 -22.07
C MET A 189 18.66 52.08 -23.27
N THR A 190 18.06 52.03 -24.45
CA THR A 190 18.71 52.32 -25.71
C THR A 190 19.24 53.74 -25.59
N ARG A 191 20.50 53.88 -25.18
CA ARG A 191 21.24 55.11 -25.40
C ARG A 191 21.43 55.21 -26.91
N SER A 192 20.53 55.92 -27.55
CA SER A 192 20.73 56.46 -28.89
C SER A 192 21.97 57.35 -28.86
N LEU A 193 23.13 56.79 -29.22
CA LEU A 193 24.25 57.59 -29.67
C LEU A 193 23.94 57.94 -31.12
N SER A 194 23.54 59.19 -31.30
CA SER A 194 23.44 59.89 -32.57
C SER A 194 24.73 59.77 -33.37
N GLY A 195 24.65 59.26 -34.61
CA GLY A 195 25.67 59.53 -35.63
C GLY A 195 25.79 58.48 -36.73
N GLY A 196 25.21 58.75 -37.91
CA GLY A 196 25.61 58.14 -39.19
C GLY A 196 24.50 57.44 -39.98
N PRO A 197 24.27 57.80 -41.26
CA PRO A 197 23.29 57.13 -42.12
C PRO A 197 23.91 55.87 -42.74
N SER A 198 23.13 54.79 -42.76
CA SER A 198 23.43 53.47 -43.36
C SER A 198 24.08 52.45 -42.41
N GLY A 199 23.23 51.59 -41.86
CA GLY A 199 23.60 50.37 -41.16
C GLY A 199 22.32 49.65 -40.76
N ALA A 200 21.91 48.67 -41.57
CA ALA A 200 20.77 47.82 -41.27
C ALA A 200 20.93 47.23 -39.86
N ALA A 201 19.95 47.50 -38.99
CA ALA A 201 19.89 46.87 -37.67
C ALA A 201 19.70 45.36 -37.89
N VAL A 202 20.76 44.58 -37.65
CA VAL A 202 20.66 43.13 -37.61
C VAL A 202 19.98 42.78 -36.30
N PHE A 203 18.67 42.51 -36.38
CA PHE A 203 17.89 42.00 -35.27
C PHE A 203 18.20 40.51 -35.09
N PHE A 204 19.08 40.17 -34.15
CA PHE A 204 19.26 38.79 -33.72
C PHE A 204 18.06 38.39 -32.85
N GLY A 205 17.11 37.68 -33.43
CA GLY A 205 16.00 37.06 -32.70
C GLY A 205 16.53 36.08 -31.64
N HIS A 206 16.32 36.40 -30.36
CA HIS A 206 16.53 35.50 -29.23
C HIS A 206 15.38 34.48 -29.15
N GLY A 207 15.50 33.38 -29.89
CA GLY A 207 14.56 32.25 -29.81
C GLY A 207 15.01 31.13 -28.87
N GLY A 208 16.33 30.92 -28.71
CA GLY A 208 16.87 29.81 -27.92
C GLY A 208 16.85 30.05 -26.40
N THR A 209 17.21 31.26 -25.96
CA THR A 209 17.42 31.53 -24.54
C THR A 209 16.14 31.39 -23.72
N ASP A 210 14.97 31.83 -24.23
CA ASP A 210 13.71 31.83 -23.47
C ASP A 210 13.09 30.41 -23.32
N ASP A 211 13.34 29.49 -24.25
CA ASP A 211 12.85 28.10 -24.14
C ASP A 211 13.79 27.24 -23.28
N ASP A 212 15.10 27.50 -23.34
CA ASP A 212 16.09 26.89 -22.44
C ASP A 212 15.82 27.31 -20.98
N PHE A 213 15.61 28.61 -20.72
CA PHE A 213 15.26 29.10 -19.38
C PHE A 213 13.97 28.46 -18.84
N LYS A 214 12.92 28.34 -19.66
CA LYS A 214 11.66 27.67 -19.24
C LYS A 214 11.87 26.19 -18.93
N THR A 215 12.72 25.52 -19.70
CA THR A 215 13.04 24.11 -19.49
C THR A 215 13.85 23.92 -18.20
N ASP A 216 14.78 24.82 -17.90
CA ASP A 216 15.53 24.80 -16.64
C ASP A 216 14.65 25.07 -15.42
N GLU A 217 13.67 25.98 -15.54
CA GLU A 217 12.71 26.26 -14.48
C GLU A 217 11.82 25.05 -14.17
N VAL A 218 11.30 24.39 -15.22
CA VAL A 218 10.55 23.13 -15.07
C VAL A 218 11.42 22.03 -14.49
N ARG A 219 12.69 21.92 -14.88
CA ARG A 219 13.63 20.94 -14.31
C ARG A 219 13.82 21.19 -12.81
N ARG A 220 14.07 22.44 -12.40
CA ARG A 220 14.22 22.80 -10.99
C ARG A 220 12.97 22.50 -10.19
N PHE A 221 11.80 22.80 -10.73
CA PHE A 221 10.52 22.45 -10.12
C PHE A 221 10.40 20.94 -9.90
N LEU A 222 10.63 20.12 -10.93
CA LEU A 222 10.56 18.67 -10.83
C LEU A 222 11.64 18.06 -9.91
N GLN A 223 12.81 18.71 -9.76
CA GLN A 223 13.81 18.31 -8.76
C GLN A 223 13.32 18.53 -7.33
N LEU A 224 12.64 19.65 -7.06
CA LEU A 224 12.04 19.90 -5.74
C LEU A 224 10.93 18.89 -5.45
N VAL A 225 10.08 18.62 -6.43
CA VAL A 225 9.03 17.58 -6.34
C VAL A 225 9.66 16.21 -6.09
N GLY A 226 10.66 15.81 -6.88
CA GLY A 226 11.34 14.52 -6.72
C GLY A 226 12.03 14.35 -5.37
N LYS A 227 12.59 15.44 -4.82
CA LYS A 227 13.15 15.44 -3.46
C LYS A 227 12.06 15.29 -2.40
N GLY A 228 10.96 16.03 -2.52
CA GLY A 228 9.85 15.92 -1.57
C GLY A 228 9.19 14.54 -1.59
N LEU A 229 8.98 13.99 -2.80
CA LEU A 229 8.43 12.64 -2.97
C LEU A 229 9.36 11.56 -2.39
N HIS A 230 10.67 11.78 -2.33
CA HIS A 230 11.59 10.79 -1.75
C HIS A 230 11.22 10.46 -0.29
N ASP A 231 10.87 11.48 0.50
CA ASP A 231 10.55 11.29 1.91
C ASP A 231 9.21 10.57 2.10
N ILE A 232 8.20 10.90 1.27
CA ILE A 232 6.88 10.24 1.29
C ILE A 232 6.98 8.78 0.83
N LEU A 233 7.81 8.51 -0.17
CA LEU A 233 7.91 7.21 -0.84
C LEU A 233 8.99 6.30 -0.26
N ALA A 234 9.75 6.73 0.75
CA ALA A 234 10.94 6.02 1.24
C ALA A 234 10.64 4.60 1.77
N GLU A 235 9.45 4.39 2.33
CA GLU A 235 9.03 3.12 2.93
C GLU A 235 8.01 2.35 2.07
N LEU A 236 7.72 2.85 0.86
CA LEU A 236 6.79 2.23 -0.07
C LEU A 236 7.53 1.46 -1.17
N ASP A 237 7.15 0.20 -1.38
CA ASP A 237 7.67 -0.67 -2.44
C ASP A 237 6.65 -0.87 -3.59
N LEU A 238 5.65 0.01 -3.70
CA LEU A 238 4.54 -0.11 -4.65
C LEU A 238 4.95 0.29 -6.08
N PRO A 239 4.48 -0.42 -7.12
CA PRO A 239 4.72 -0.01 -8.51
C PRO A 239 4.05 1.34 -8.78
N MET A 240 4.75 2.24 -9.49
CA MET A 240 4.26 3.58 -9.82
C MET A 240 4.14 3.79 -11.33
N VAL A 241 3.01 4.37 -11.75
CA VAL A 241 2.80 4.88 -13.11
C VAL A 241 2.78 6.40 -13.10
N VAL A 242 3.44 7.01 -14.09
CA VAL A 242 3.50 8.47 -14.23
C VAL A 242 2.64 8.93 -15.40
N VAL A 243 1.73 9.87 -15.18
CA VAL A 243 0.85 10.43 -16.21
C VAL A 243 1.24 11.89 -16.50
N GLY A 244 1.54 12.20 -17.75
CA GLY A 244 1.93 13.56 -18.13
C GLY A 244 2.13 13.75 -19.63
N LEU A 245 2.44 14.98 -20.02
CA LEU A 245 2.83 15.29 -21.40
C LEU A 245 4.30 14.94 -21.64
N ASP A 246 4.65 14.61 -22.89
CA ASP A 246 5.99 14.13 -23.29
C ASP A 246 7.15 14.97 -22.75
N LYS A 247 7.04 16.30 -22.79
CA LYS A 247 8.08 17.21 -22.27
C LYS A 247 8.27 17.04 -20.75
N MET A 248 7.19 16.93 -19.99
CA MET A 248 7.24 16.75 -18.53
C MET A 248 7.79 15.37 -18.16
N LEU A 249 7.32 14.32 -18.84
CA LEU A 249 7.78 12.95 -18.63
C LEU A 249 9.28 12.82 -18.92
N GLY A 250 9.77 13.45 -20.00
CA GLY A 250 11.19 13.47 -20.34
C GLY A 250 12.05 14.03 -19.21
N ILE A 251 11.69 15.21 -18.68
CA ILE A 251 12.43 15.85 -17.60
C ILE A 251 12.31 15.06 -16.29
N TYR A 252 11.12 14.53 -15.97
CA TYR A 252 10.93 13.75 -14.75
C TYR A 252 11.81 12.49 -14.73
N ARG A 253 11.98 11.80 -15.86
CA ARG A 253 12.88 10.62 -15.96
C ARG A 253 14.33 10.94 -15.59
N GLU A 254 14.80 12.16 -15.81
CA GLU A 254 16.17 12.60 -15.45
C GLU A 254 16.34 12.84 -13.95
N VAL A 255 15.25 13.16 -13.25
CA VAL A 255 15.28 13.61 -11.84
C VAL A 255 14.59 12.64 -10.88
N ARG A 256 13.98 11.56 -11.39
CA ARG A 256 13.27 10.57 -10.56
C ARG A 256 14.24 9.87 -9.60
N THR A 257 13.80 9.72 -8.37
CA THR A 257 14.52 9.03 -7.28
C THR A 257 13.87 7.70 -6.92
N TYR A 258 12.56 7.57 -7.13
CA TYR A 258 11.80 6.37 -6.81
C TYR A 258 12.11 5.21 -7.79
N PRO A 259 12.56 4.03 -7.32
CA PRO A 259 13.03 2.96 -8.19
C PRO A 259 11.88 2.15 -8.82
N HIS A 260 10.68 2.17 -8.26
CA HIS A 260 9.57 1.31 -8.67
C HIS A 260 8.66 1.93 -9.76
N VAL A 261 9.20 2.82 -10.61
CA VAL A 261 8.43 3.36 -11.75
C VAL A 261 8.36 2.34 -12.87
N VAL A 262 7.17 1.80 -13.14
CA VAL A 262 6.96 0.70 -14.09
C VAL A 262 6.53 1.16 -15.48
N GLY A 263 6.04 2.38 -15.63
CA GLY A 263 5.67 2.93 -16.93
C GLY A 263 5.17 4.38 -16.89
N ASP A 264 4.89 4.92 -18.07
CA ASP A 264 4.33 6.26 -18.25
C ASP A 264 3.16 6.30 -19.23
N VAL A 265 2.23 7.23 -18.99
CA VAL A 265 1.05 7.46 -19.82
C VAL A 265 1.08 8.89 -20.35
N ARG A 266 1.10 9.00 -21.69
CA ARG A 266 1.22 10.28 -22.41
C ARG A 266 -0.13 10.97 -22.58
N GLN A 267 -0.67 11.48 -21.50
CA GLN A 267 -1.94 12.23 -21.49
C GLN A 267 -1.81 13.50 -20.65
N ASN A 268 -2.67 14.49 -20.89
CA ASN A 268 -2.73 15.68 -20.05
C ASN A 268 -3.55 15.38 -18.78
N PRO A 269 -2.93 15.27 -17.60
CA PRO A 269 -3.66 14.91 -16.37
C PRO A 269 -4.64 15.99 -15.93
N ASP A 270 -4.40 17.26 -16.28
CA ASP A 270 -5.24 18.40 -15.87
C ASP A 270 -6.68 18.34 -16.43
N GLN A 271 -6.95 17.45 -17.38
CA GLN A 271 -8.26 17.27 -18.03
C GLN A 271 -8.96 15.96 -17.65
N LEU A 272 -8.34 15.16 -16.79
CA LEU A 272 -8.82 13.83 -16.44
C LEU A 272 -9.38 13.83 -15.02
N SER A 273 -10.52 13.16 -14.85
CA SER A 273 -11.01 12.81 -13.53
C SER A 273 -10.23 11.61 -12.99
N ASP A 274 -10.40 11.32 -11.71
CA ASP A 274 -9.71 10.26 -10.99
C ASP A 274 -10.02 8.89 -11.59
N GLU A 275 -11.27 8.67 -12.01
CA GLU A 275 -11.67 7.44 -12.70
C GLU A 275 -10.99 7.29 -14.06
N LYS A 276 -10.78 8.40 -14.79
CA LYS A 276 -10.09 8.38 -16.08
C LYS A 276 -8.58 8.19 -15.92
N LEU A 277 -8.00 8.77 -14.87
CA LEU A 277 -6.58 8.57 -14.52
C LEU A 277 -6.33 7.10 -14.18
N HIS A 278 -7.17 6.52 -13.31
CA HIS A 278 -7.15 5.10 -12.98
C HIS A 278 -7.27 4.23 -14.24
N ALA A 279 -8.31 4.44 -15.05
CA ALA A 279 -8.55 3.66 -16.26
C ALA A 279 -7.38 3.73 -17.27
N ALA A 280 -6.64 4.84 -17.29
CA ALA A 280 -5.47 5.01 -18.15
C ALA A 280 -4.21 4.32 -17.58
N ALA A 281 -4.04 4.30 -16.26
CA ALA A 281 -2.87 3.71 -15.60
C ALA A 281 -3.00 2.19 -15.37
N TRP A 282 -4.21 1.70 -15.09
CA TRP A 282 -4.46 0.32 -14.70
C TRP A 282 -3.91 -0.73 -15.68
N PRO A 283 -4.04 -0.60 -17.01
CA PRO A 283 -3.48 -1.58 -17.94
C PRO A 283 -1.96 -1.78 -17.79
N VAL A 284 -1.22 -0.71 -17.52
CA VAL A 284 0.24 -0.75 -17.32
C VAL A 284 0.59 -1.49 -16.03
N ILE A 285 -0.14 -1.19 -14.95
CA ILE A 285 0.03 -1.86 -13.65
C ILE A 285 -0.34 -3.35 -13.75
N ALA A 286 -1.49 -3.67 -14.35
CA ALA A 286 -1.97 -5.04 -14.49
C ALA A 286 -0.99 -5.91 -15.29
N GLU A 287 -0.41 -5.37 -16.37
CA GLU A 287 0.63 -6.05 -17.14
C GLU A 287 1.90 -6.28 -16.31
N HIS A 288 2.31 -5.30 -15.52
CA HIS A 288 3.47 -5.43 -14.63
C HIS A 288 3.25 -6.50 -13.57
N LEU A 289 2.14 -6.43 -12.82
CA LEU A 289 1.80 -7.38 -11.75
C LEU A 289 1.69 -8.81 -12.28
N SER A 290 0.98 -9.00 -13.39
CA SER A 290 0.87 -10.32 -14.03
C SER A 290 2.22 -10.87 -14.50
N THR A 291 3.12 -10.01 -14.98
CA THR A 291 4.47 -10.42 -15.39
C THR A 291 5.33 -10.82 -14.20
N VAL A 292 5.28 -10.08 -13.08
CA VAL A 292 5.99 -10.42 -11.84
C VAL A 292 5.50 -11.77 -11.32
N LYS A 293 4.18 -11.95 -11.17
CA LYS A 293 3.58 -13.21 -10.70
C LYS A 293 3.96 -14.39 -11.60
N ARG A 294 3.84 -14.24 -12.92
CA ARG A 294 4.20 -15.30 -13.88
C ARG A 294 5.68 -15.69 -13.78
N ARG A 295 6.60 -14.72 -13.68
CA ARG A 295 8.04 -15.01 -13.54
C ARG A 295 8.33 -15.76 -12.24
N ALA A 296 7.67 -15.40 -11.15
CA ALA A 296 7.81 -16.09 -9.87
C ALA A 296 7.36 -17.56 -9.99
N ILE A 297 6.20 -17.82 -10.59
CA ILE A 297 5.67 -19.18 -10.82
C ILE A 297 6.57 -19.98 -11.79
N GLU A 298 7.06 -19.37 -12.87
CA GLU A 298 8.02 -20.01 -13.78
C GLU A 298 9.33 -20.39 -13.07
N GLY A 299 9.82 -19.52 -12.17
CA GLY A 299 10.98 -19.79 -11.33
C GLY A 299 10.76 -20.97 -10.38
N LEU A 300 9.59 -21.06 -9.76
CA LEU A 300 9.18 -22.22 -8.96
C LEU A 300 9.25 -23.51 -9.78
N ALA A 301 8.65 -23.53 -10.97
CA ALA A 301 8.62 -24.69 -11.85
C ALA A 301 10.03 -25.16 -12.27
N GLN A 302 10.97 -24.23 -12.50
CA GLN A 302 12.36 -24.55 -12.86
C GLN A 302 13.16 -25.17 -11.70
N LEU A 303 12.82 -24.84 -10.46
CA LEU A 303 13.52 -25.33 -9.27
C LEU A 303 12.91 -26.61 -8.69
N GLN A 304 11.76 -27.06 -9.20
CA GLN A 304 11.16 -28.33 -8.77
C GLN A 304 12.11 -29.51 -8.98
N GLY A 305 12.21 -30.37 -7.96
CA GLY A 305 13.09 -31.55 -7.98
C GLY A 305 14.58 -31.25 -7.79
N THR A 306 14.98 -29.98 -7.61
CA THR A 306 16.38 -29.60 -7.34
C THR A 306 16.72 -29.57 -5.85
N GLY A 307 15.72 -29.72 -4.97
CA GLY A 307 15.84 -29.51 -3.52
C GLY A 307 15.72 -28.04 -3.08
N ARG A 308 15.60 -27.10 -4.03
CA ARG A 308 15.40 -25.67 -3.79
C ARG A 308 13.96 -25.19 -3.92
N ALA A 309 13.01 -26.09 -4.13
CA ALA A 309 11.59 -25.78 -4.14
C ALA A 309 10.81 -26.94 -3.52
N SER A 310 9.72 -26.63 -2.82
CA SER A 310 8.83 -27.61 -2.22
C SER A 310 7.37 -27.18 -2.37
N THR A 311 6.48 -28.17 -2.32
CA THR A 311 5.01 -28.01 -2.21
C THR A 311 4.48 -28.72 -0.96
N ASP A 312 5.38 -29.18 -0.07
CA ASP A 312 5.03 -29.83 1.18
C ASP A 312 4.91 -28.78 2.29
N ALA A 313 3.71 -28.65 2.88
CA ALA A 313 3.42 -27.61 3.86
C ALA A 313 4.31 -27.72 5.13
N GLU A 314 4.66 -28.93 5.55
CA GLU A 314 5.47 -29.16 6.76
C GLU A 314 6.92 -28.76 6.51
N GLU A 315 7.50 -29.17 5.37
CA GLU A 315 8.84 -28.76 4.96
C GLU A 315 8.93 -27.23 4.80
N ILE A 316 7.94 -26.63 4.14
CA ILE A 316 7.88 -25.19 3.91
C ILE A 316 7.76 -24.43 5.24
N GLY A 317 6.90 -24.88 6.15
CA GLY A 317 6.76 -24.29 7.48
C GLY A 317 8.07 -24.30 8.27
N ALA A 318 8.79 -25.43 8.27
CA ALA A 318 10.10 -25.54 8.92
C ALA A 318 11.16 -24.64 8.26
N ALA A 319 11.15 -24.53 6.93
CA ALA A 319 12.03 -23.62 6.20
C ALA A 319 11.70 -22.14 6.47
N ALA A 320 10.42 -21.78 6.56
CA ALA A 320 9.96 -20.43 6.87
C ALA A 320 10.39 -20.01 8.27
N ALA A 321 10.20 -20.89 9.27
CA ALA A 321 10.61 -20.64 10.65
C ALA A 321 12.11 -20.39 10.83
N THR A 322 12.94 -20.84 9.87
CA THR A 322 14.40 -20.63 9.87
C THR A 322 14.86 -19.58 8.86
N GLY A 323 13.94 -18.84 8.24
CA GLY A 323 14.25 -17.77 7.27
C GLY A 323 14.86 -18.29 5.95
N ARG A 324 14.63 -19.56 5.61
CA ARG A 324 15.15 -20.21 4.39
C ARG A 324 14.29 -19.96 3.15
N VAL A 325 13.04 -19.58 3.34
CA VAL A 325 12.12 -19.28 2.24
C VAL A 325 12.51 -17.96 1.60
N GLU A 326 12.76 -17.99 0.29
CA GLU A 326 12.99 -16.81 -0.55
C GLU A 326 11.65 -16.25 -1.04
N THR A 327 10.81 -17.13 -1.57
CA THR A 327 9.50 -16.80 -2.11
C THR A 327 8.49 -17.87 -1.69
N LEU A 328 7.38 -17.45 -1.10
CA LEU A 328 6.25 -18.28 -0.76
C LEU A 328 5.09 -17.98 -1.71
N PHE A 329 4.42 -19.02 -2.16
CA PHE A 329 3.15 -18.96 -2.87
C PHE A 329 2.11 -19.63 -1.99
N VAL A 330 1.01 -18.93 -1.69
CA VAL A 330 -0.01 -19.42 -0.76
C VAL A 330 -1.40 -18.95 -1.16
N ASP A 331 -2.41 -19.79 -0.95
CA ASP A 331 -3.81 -19.38 -1.09
C ASP A 331 -4.27 -18.56 0.13
N PRO A 332 -4.67 -17.29 -0.04
CA PRO A 332 -5.09 -16.44 1.07
C PRO A 332 -6.48 -16.77 1.62
N HIS A 333 -7.30 -17.58 0.92
CA HIS A 333 -8.72 -17.73 1.23
C HIS A 333 -9.04 -18.87 2.21
N CYS A 334 -8.03 -19.58 2.74
CA CYS A 334 -8.24 -20.73 3.63
C CYS A 334 -9.17 -20.39 4.81
N TRP A 335 -8.86 -19.30 5.51
CA TRP A 335 -9.63 -18.84 6.67
C TRP A 335 -11.01 -18.29 6.30
N GLY A 336 -11.14 -17.65 5.14
CA GLY A 336 -12.44 -17.18 4.65
C GLY A 336 -13.40 -18.34 4.36
N ARG A 337 -12.89 -19.45 3.81
CA ARG A 337 -13.69 -20.67 3.58
C ARG A 337 -14.03 -21.39 4.89
N ALA A 338 -13.10 -21.41 5.84
CA ALA A 338 -13.31 -21.99 7.16
C ALA A 338 -14.42 -21.28 7.95
N ALA A 339 -14.61 -19.96 7.73
CA ALA A 339 -15.56 -19.12 8.46
C ALA A 339 -16.99 -19.07 7.86
N ALA A 340 -17.29 -19.81 6.79
CA ALA A 340 -18.47 -19.55 5.95
C ALA A 340 -19.85 -19.85 6.61
N ASP A 341 -19.95 -20.68 7.66
CA ASP A 341 -21.22 -21.26 8.13
C ASP A 341 -21.59 -21.06 9.62
N SER A 342 -20.83 -20.32 10.44
CA SER A 342 -21.14 -20.05 11.87
C SER A 342 -20.26 -18.92 12.42
N PRO A 343 -20.56 -18.27 13.58
CA PRO A 343 -19.93 -17.02 13.96
C PRO A 343 -18.42 -17.20 14.10
N ALA A 344 -17.71 -16.76 13.07
CA ALA A 344 -16.47 -16.00 12.98
C ALA A 344 -15.45 -16.06 14.14
N ILE A 345 -15.46 -17.01 15.09
CA ILE A 345 -14.49 -17.08 16.18
C ILE A 345 -13.76 -18.41 16.09
N ILE A 346 -12.49 -18.35 15.71
CA ILE A 346 -11.61 -19.49 15.56
C ILE A 346 -10.68 -19.55 16.76
N GLU A 347 -10.62 -20.71 17.40
CA GLU A 347 -9.61 -21.02 18.40
C GLU A 347 -8.46 -21.80 17.78
N LEU A 348 -7.29 -21.16 17.67
CA LEU A 348 -6.11 -21.78 17.08
C LEU A 348 -5.59 -22.92 17.96
N GLY A 349 -5.01 -23.95 17.32
CA GLY A 349 -4.36 -25.08 17.97
C GLY A 349 -5.30 -26.11 18.61
N GLN A 350 -6.63 -26.00 18.43
CA GLN A 350 -7.59 -26.96 19.00
C GLN A 350 -8.28 -27.84 17.96
N ALA A 351 -8.74 -27.27 16.85
CA ALA A 351 -9.57 -27.99 15.89
C ALA A 351 -8.75 -28.49 14.70
N ALA A 352 -8.81 -29.80 14.43
CA ALA A 352 -8.10 -30.43 13.31
C ALA A 352 -8.51 -29.86 11.94
N GLU A 353 -9.70 -29.27 11.84
CA GLU A 353 -10.21 -28.63 10.62
C GLU A 353 -9.46 -27.33 10.26
N TYR A 354 -8.82 -26.66 11.21
CA TYR A 354 -8.05 -25.42 10.97
C TYR A 354 -6.56 -25.65 10.80
N LEU A 355 -6.06 -26.85 11.13
CA LEU A 355 -4.63 -27.15 11.14
C LEU A 355 -3.94 -26.83 9.81
N SER A 356 -4.59 -27.09 8.67
CA SER A 356 -4.04 -26.73 7.37
C SER A 356 -3.91 -25.21 7.22
N CYS A 357 -4.94 -24.44 7.58
CA CYS A 357 -4.89 -22.97 7.48
C CYS A 357 -3.84 -22.37 8.44
N GLU A 358 -3.69 -22.93 9.64
CA GLU A 358 -2.64 -22.53 10.58
C GLU A 358 -1.23 -22.75 10.00
N GLN A 359 -1.00 -23.89 9.34
CA GLN A 359 0.29 -24.16 8.68
C GLN A 359 0.60 -23.17 7.56
N LEU A 360 -0.41 -22.84 6.73
CA LEU A 360 -0.26 -21.84 5.67
C LEU A 360 0.08 -20.47 6.24
N ASP A 361 -0.61 -20.08 7.32
CA ASP A 361 -0.44 -18.78 7.96
C ASP A 361 0.95 -18.66 8.61
N LEU A 362 1.35 -19.66 9.40
CA LEU A 362 2.68 -19.72 10.01
C LEU A 362 3.81 -19.69 8.97
N ALA A 363 3.62 -20.35 7.82
CA ALA A 363 4.59 -20.28 6.73
C ALA A 363 4.68 -18.87 6.12
N ALA A 364 3.54 -18.19 5.93
CA ALA A 364 3.50 -16.82 5.45
C ALA A 364 4.17 -15.84 6.43
N VAL A 365 3.81 -15.96 7.72
CA VAL A 365 4.40 -15.19 8.82
C VAL A 365 5.92 -15.37 8.86
N GLY A 366 6.38 -16.63 8.92
CA GLY A 366 7.81 -16.95 8.98
C GLY A 366 8.58 -16.47 7.74
N THR A 367 7.96 -16.53 6.56
CA THR A 367 8.56 -16.03 5.32
C THR A 367 8.75 -14.51 5.38
N LEU A 368 7.72 -13.75 5.77
CA LEU A 368 7.80 -12.29 5.89
C LEU A 368 8.81 -11.87 6.95
N ALA A 369 8.78 -12.48 8.14
CA ALA A 369 9.73 -12.23 9.21
C ALA A 369 11.17 -12.59 8.82
N GLY A 370 11.35 -13.60 7.97
CA GLY A 370 12.64 -13.98 7.37
C GLY A 370 13.11 -13.06 6.23
N GLY A 371 12.30 -12.05 5.86
CA GLY A 371 12.56 -11.14 4.74
C GLY A 371 12.36 -11.77 3.36
N GLY A 372 11.63 -12.88 3.27
CA GLY A 372 11.18 -13.47 2.01
C GLY A 372 9.97 -12.73 1.42
N GLN A 373 9.60 -13.09 0.19
CA GLN A 373 8.44 -12.55 -0.50
C GLN A 373 7.26 -13.52 -0.41
N VAL A 374 6.04 -13.00 -0.35
CA VAL A 374 4.81 -13.80 -0.40
C VAL A 374 4.01 -13.39 -1.63
N HIS A 375 3.50 -14.38 -2.37
CA HIS A 375 2.59 -14.19 -3.48
C HIS A 375 1.29 -14.96 -3.24
N THR A 376 0.17 -14.27 -3.42
CA THR A 376 -1.14 -14.88 -3.39
C THR A 376 -1.45 -15.57 -4.72
N VAL A 377 -1.86 -16.83 -4.63
CA VAL A 377 -2.15 -17.70 -5.78
C VAL A 377 -3.48 -18.42 -5.58
N GLU A 378 -4.13 -18.77 -6.68
CA GLU A 378 -5.22 -19.74 -6.62
C GLU A 378 -4.63 -21.16 -6.68
N ASP A 379 -5.30 -22.16 -6.10
CA ASP A 379 -4.85 -23.56 -6.11
C ASP A 379 -4.49 -24.06 -7.51
N ALA A 380 -5.20 -23.57 -8.54
CA ALA A 380 -4.99 -23.91 -9.93
C ALA A 380 -3.67 -23.38 -10.51
N ASP A 381 -3.08 -22.35 -9.92
CA ASP A 381 -1.81 -21.75 -10.34
C ASP A 381 -0.60 -22.60 -9.89
N LEU A 382 -0.78 -23.48 -8.90
CA LEU A 382 0.31 -24.22 -8.27
C LEU A 382 0.51 -25.64 -8.82
N PRO A 383 1.76 -26.12 -8.89
CA PRO A 383 2.05 -27.49 -9.30
C PRO A 383 1.29 -28.50 -8.44
N GLY A 384 0.60 -29.43 -9.11
CA GLY A 384 -0.14 -30.51 -8.45
C GLY A 384 -1.41 -30.07 -7.71
N GLY A 385 -1.86 -28.81 -7.86
CA GLY A 385 -3.03 -28.29 -7.15
C GLY A 385 -2.80 -28.14 -5.63
N SER A 386 -1.55 -27.88 -5.24
CA SER A 386 -1.20 -27.62 -3.84
C SER A 386 -1.71 -26.24 -3.40
N GLN A 387 -1.96 -26.07 -2.10
CA GLN A 387 -2.36 -24.78 -1.51
C GLN A 387 -1.15 -23.89 -1.15
N ILE A 388 0.06 -24.46 -1.23
CA ILE A 388 1.30 -23.81 -0.85
C ILE A 388 2.47 -24.34 -1.67
N ALA A 389 3.35 -23.44 -2.05
CA ALA A 389 4.63 -23.77 -2.64
C ALA A 389 5.68 -22.76 -2.20
N ALA A 390 6.95 -23.17 -2.17
CA ALA A 390 8.02 -22.26 -1.81
C ALA A 390 9.27 -22.49 -2.67
N VAL A 391 10.02 -21.41 -2.86
CA VAL A 391 11.40 -21.42 -3.33
C VAL A 391 12.30 -21.10 -2.14
N PHE A 392 13.34 -21.91 -1.95
CA PHE A 392 14.32 -21.74 -0.88
C PHE A 392 15.56 -21.00 -1.38
N ARG A 393 16.17 -20.21 -0.49
CA ARG A 393 17.42 -19.48 -0.74
C ARG A 393 18.60 -20.42 -0.99
N TYR A 394 18.61 -21.58 -0.32
CA TYR A 394 19.68 -22.58 -0.36
C TYR A 394 19.20 -23.99 -0.05
#